data_AF-A0A0P9SU63-F1
#
_entry.id   AF-A0A0P9SU63-F1
#
_cell.length_a   1.000
_cell.length_b   1.000
_cell.length_c   1.000
_cell.angle_alpha   90.00
_cell.angle_beta   90.00
_cell.angle_gamma   90.00
#
_symmetry.space_group_name_H-M   'P 1'
#
loop_
_entity.id
_entity.type
_entity.pdbx_description
1 polymer ?
#
loop_
_entity_poly.entity_id
_entity_poly.type
_entity_poly.pdbx_seq_one_letter_code
_entity_poly.pdbx_strand_id
1 'polypeptide(L)' 'VEHAYNPIHRRYEYDPAGELSRTLDKLRGETQYEYEANGQLLARNTGRVVDGEEFRYDAAANRLNFNTSRFDHVKDNRL' A
#
# COMPACT_ATOMS: atom_id res chain seq x y z
N VAL A 1 31.74 -12.72 12.42
CA VAL A 1 30.60 -13.65 12.25
C VAL A 1 29.93 -13.29 10.94
N GLU A 2 30.18 -14.07 9.89
CA GLU A 2 29.44 -13.92 8.64
C GLU A 2 28.02 -14.41 8.87
N HIS A 3 27.07 -13.48 8.87
CA HIS A 3 25.66 -13.83 8.86
C HIS A 3 25.32 -14.33 7.45
N ALA A 4 25.59 -15.61 7.21
CA ALA A 4 25.14 -16.32 6.04
C ALA A 4 23.60 -16.17 5.96
N TYR A 5 23.19 -15.25 5.09
CA TYR A 5 21.88 -15.22 4.46
C TYR A 5 20.70 -15.13 5.42
N ASN A 6 20.34 -13.92 5.88
CA ASN A 6 18.99 -13.69 6.38
C ASN A 6 18.04 -13.65 5.15
N PRO A 7 17.20 -14.67 4.91
CA PRO A 7 16.33 -14.72 3.74
C PRO A 7 15.16 -13.74 3.86
N ILE A 8 14.96 -13.14 5.03
CA ILE A 8 13.86 -12.24 5.35
C ILE A 8 14.44 -10.85 5.64
N HIS A 9 14.94 -10.21 4.59
CA HIS A 9 15.38 -8.83 4.66
C HIS A 9 14.36 -7.94 3.96
N ARG A 10 13.91 -6.89 4.65
CA ARG A 10 13.02 -5.87 4.13
C ARG A 10 13.56 -4.48 4.48
N ARG A 11 13.63 -3.61 3.48
CA ARG A 11 13.99 -2.20 3.64
C ARG A 11 12.76 -1.33 3.38
N TYR A 12 12.67 -0.24 4.14
CA TYR A 12 11.65 0.78 4.03
C TYR A 12 12.31 2.11 3.65
N GLU A 13 11.69 2.83 2.74
CA GLU A 13 12.11 4.15 2.31
C GLU A 13 10.92 5.10 2.49
N TYR A 14 11.21 6.29 2.99
CA TYR A 14 10.22 7.32 3.30
C TYR A 14 10.51 8.56 2.47
N ASP A 15 9.46 9.29 2.10
CA ASP A 15 9.60 10.59 1.47
C ASP A 15 9.92 11.70 2.51
N PRO A 16 10.15 12.95 2.08
CA PRO A 16 10.40 14.07 3.01
C PRO A 16 9.23 14.42 3.92
N ALA A 17 8.00 14.04 3.59
CA ALA A 17 6.82 14.20 4.45
C ALA A 17 6.76 13.11 5.53
N GLY A 18 7.60 12.08 5.43
CA GLY A 18 7.66 10.95 6.35
C GLY A 18 6.72 9.81 5.98
N GLU A 19 6.13 9.85 4.78
CA GLU A 19 5.24 8.82 4.28
C GLU A 19 6.04 7.68 3.66
N LEU A 20 5.54 6.44 3.77
CA LEU A 20 6.25 5.26 3.29
C LEU A 20 6.18 5.20 1.76
N SER A 21 7.21 5.67 1.05
CA SER A 21 7.20 5.70 -0.41
C SER A 21 7.54 4.36 -1.05
N ARG A 22 8.37 3.53 -0.41
CA ARG A 22 8.82 2.26 -1.00
C ARG A 22 9.19 1.21 0.04
N THR A 23 8.88 -0.05 -0.27
CA THR A 23 9.33 -1.23 0.46
C THR A 23 10.09 -2.15 -0.50
N LEU A 24 11.28 -2.59 -0.10
CA LEU A 24 12.10 -3.55 -0.84
C LEU A 24 12.21 -4.82 -0.02
N ASP A 25 11.48 -5.85 -0.43
CA ASP A 25 11.45 -7.16 0.20
C ASP A 25 12.23 -8.16 -0.66
N LYS A 26 13.22 -8.83 -0.07
CA LYS A 26 14.09 -9.76 -0.80
C LYS A 26 13.33 -10.93 -1.43
N LEU A 27 12.19 -11.33 -0.88
CA LEU A 27 11.37 -12.44 -1.34
C LEU A 27 10.21 -11.99 -2.23
N ARG A 28 9.58 -10.86 -1.91
CA ARG A 28 8.37 -10.36 -2.58
C ARG A 28 8.65 -9.30 -3.65
N GLY A 29 9.88 -8.83 -3.73
CA GLY A 29 10.27 -7.74 -4.61
C GLY A 29 9.93 -6.38 -4.03
N GLU A 30 9.68 -5.43 -4.91
CA GLU A 30 9.47 -4.03 -4.57
C GLU A 30 7.98 -3.70 -4.45
N THR A 31 7.63 -2.80 -3.54
CA THR A 31 6.33 -2.14 -3.51
C THR A 31 6.52 -0.64 -3.38
N GLN A 32 5.88 0.12 -4.25
CA GLN A 32 5.84 1.58 -4.23
C GLN A 32 4.46 2.04 -3.77
N TYR A 33 4.44 3.17 -3.07
CA TYR A 33 3.23 3.78 -2.54
C TYR A 33 3.22 5.24 -2.96
N GLU A 34 2.03 5.72 -3.32
CA GLU A 34 1.80 7.11 -3.69
C GLU A 34 0.72 7.67 -2.77
N TYR A 35 0.90 8.91 -2.35
CA TYR A 35 0.00 9.60 -1.43
C TYR A 35 -0.49 10.90 -2.06
N GLU A 36 -1.74 11.25 -1.76
CA GLU A 36 -2.31 12.56 -2.00
C GLU A 36 -1.70 13.59 -1.04
N ALA A 37 -1.79 14.88 -1.37
CA ALA A 37 -1.23 15.96 -0.54
C ALA A 37 -1.81 16.04 0.90
N ASN A 38 -2.94 15.39 1.16
CA ASN A 38 -3.57 15.29 2.48
C ASN A 38 -3.15 14.02 3.26
N GLY A 39 -2.19 13.24 2.74
CA GLY A 39 -1.65 12.02 3.33
C GLY A 39 -2.49 10.76 3.08
N GLN A 40 -3.49 10.83 2.19
CA GLN A 40 -4.26 9.65 1.82
C GLN A 40 -3.52 8.81 0.78
N LEU A 41 -3.41 7.50 1.02
CA LEU A 41 -2.77 6.58 0.08
C LEU A 41 -3.57 6.54 -1.23
N LEU A 42 -2.98 7.03 -2.33
CA LEU A 42 -3.55 7.08 -3.68
C LEU A 42 -3.37 5.75 -4.40
N ALA A 43 -2.17 5.18 -4.37
CA ALA A 43 -1.83 3.97 -5.10
C ALA A 43 -0.82 3.10 -4.36
N ARG A 44 -0.88 1.79 -4.63
CA ARG A 44 0.14 0.81 -4.24
C ARG A 44 0.49 -0.07 -5.43
N ASN A 45 1.76 -0.06 -5.83
CA ASN A 45 2.25 -0.84 -6.96
C ASN A 45 3.32 -1.85 -6.50
N THR A 46 3.13 -3.13 -6.76
CA THR A 46 4.05 -4.21 -6.35
C THR A 46 5.06 -4.61 -7.45
N GLY A 47 5.24 -3.75 -8.47
CA GLY A 47 6.07 -4.05 -9.65
C GLY A 47 5.41 -5.03 -10.62
N ARG A 48 4.24 -5.56 -10.30
CA ARG A 48 3.40 -6.38 -11.18
C ARG A 48 2.22 -5.53 -11.64
N VAL A 49 2.12 -5.34 -12.96
CA VAL A 49 1.06 -4.52 -13.59
C VAL A 49 -0.35 -4.96 -13.18
N VAL A 50 -0.54 -6.24 -12.90
CA VAL A 50 -1.86 -6.82 -12.52
C VAL A 50 -2.22 -6.67 -11.04
N ASP A 51 -1.26 -6.35 -10.17
CA ASP A 51 -1.44 -6.31 -8.72
C ASP A 51 -1.41 -4.88 -8.15
N GLY A 52 -1.39 -3.87 -9.03
CA GLY A 52 -1.51 -2.47 -8.65
C GLY A 52 -2.90 -2.16 -8.14
N GLU A 53 -2.99 -1.47 -7.01
CA GLU A 53 -4.24 -1.01 -6.42
C GLU A 53 -4.29 0.51 -6.37
N GLU A 54 -5.39 1.09 -6.86
CA GLU A 54 -5.74 2.49 -6.66
C GLU A 54 -6.79 2.62 -5.56
N PHE A 55 -6.71 3.71 -4.80
CA PHE A 55 -7.62 3.98 -3.71
C PHE A 55 -8.18 5.39 -3.84
N ARG A 56 -9.46 5.54 -3.51
CA ARG A 56 -10.09 6.86 -3.34
C ARG A 56 -10.84 6.90 -2.04
N TYR A 57 -11.11 8.11 -1.57
CA TYR A 57 -11.79 8.35 -0.30
C TYR A 57 -12.89 9.38 -0.51
N ASP A 58 -13.94 9.31 0.29
CA ASP A 58 -14.89 10.41 0.41
C ASP A 58 -14.34 11.53 1.31
N ALA A 59 -15.08 12.64 1.41
CA ALA A 59 -14.70 13.79 2.24
C ALA A 59 -14.61 13.47 3.75
N ALA A 60 -15.22 12.38 4.20
CA ALA A 60 -15.13 11.89 5.57
C ALA A 60 -13.98 10.88 5.76
N ALA A 61 -13.10 10.76 4.78
CA ALA A 61 -11.97 9.83 4.74
C ALA A 61 -12.34 8.33 4.75
N ASN A 62 -13.58 7.99 4.38
CA ASN A 62 -13.94 6.59 4.15
C ASN A 62 -13.40 6.14 2.79
N ARG A 63 -12.75 4.99 2.74
CA ARG A 63 -12.27 4.41 1.48
C ARG A 63 -13.44 3.99 0.60
N LEU A 64 -13.43 4.45 -0.65
CA LEU A 64 -14.33 4.04 -1.71
C LEU A 64 -13.74 2.79 -2.41
N ASN A 65 -14.47 1.68 -2.37
CA ASN A 65 -14.06 0.45 -3.05
C ASN A 65 -14.56 0.49 -4.51
N PHE A 66 -13.66 0.48 -5.48
CA PHE A 66 -14.02 0.36 -6.91
C PHE A 66 -14.24 -1.09 -7.37
N ASN A 67 -14.02 -2.07 -6.48
CA ASN A 67 -14.24 -3.48 -6.80
C ASN A 67 -15.71 -3.87 -6.53
N THR A 68 -16.61 -3.27 -7.29
CA THR A 68 -18.02 -3.66 -7.38
C THR A 68 -18.12 -4.94 -8.24
N SER A 69 -17.65 -6.08 -7.72
CA SER A 69 -18.23 -7.41 -8.03
C SER A 69 -17.60 -8.56 -7.21
N ARG A 70 -17.50 -8.44 -5.87
CA ARG A 70 -17.52 -9.66 -5.03
C ARG A 70 -17.85 -9.50 -3.55
N PHE A 71 -17.75 -8.30 -2.99
CA PHE A 71 -18.10 -8.09 -1.58
C PHE A 71 -19.02 -6.89 -1.48
N ASP A 72 -20.25 -7.11 -1.95
CA ASP A 72 -21.41 -6.31 -1.60
C ASP A 72 -21.41 -6.07 -0.09
N HIS A 73 -21.50 -4.79 0.28
CA HIS A 73 -21.97 -4.34 1.58
C HIS A 73 -21.28 -4.96 2.81
N VAL A 74 -20.23 -4.31 3.31
CA VAL A 74 -19.97 -4.34 4.76
C VAL A 74 -20.99 -3.39 5.41
N LYS A 75 -22.15 -3.95 5.80
CA LYS A 75 -23.29 -3.19 6.34
C LYS A 75 -23.05 -2.60 7.73
N ASP A 76 -21.88 -2.80 8.32
CA ASP A 76 -21.60 -2.46 9.71
C ASP A 76 -20.18 -1.93 9.90
N ASN A 77 -19.77 -0.90 9.15
CA ASN A 77 -18.66 -0.08 9.59
C ASN A 77 -19.21 0.96 10.60
N ARG A 78 -19.49 0.52 11.82
CA ARG A 78 -19.83 1.39 12.96
C ARG A 78 -18.54 1.73 13.71
N LEU A 79 -18.26 3.03 13.83
CA LEU A 79 -17.26 3.62 14.73
C LEU A 79 -17.53 3.22 16.19
#